data_AF-A0A7I8MV57-F1
#
_entry.id   AF-A0A7I8MV57-F1
#
_cell.length_a   1.000
_cell.length_b   1.000
_cell.length_c   1.000
_cell.angle_alpha   90.00
_cell.angle_beta   90.00
_cell.angle_gamma   90.00
#
_symmetry.space_group_name_H-M   'P 1'
#
loop_
_entity.id
_entity.type
_entity.pdbx_description
1 polymer ?
#
loop_
_entity_poly.entity_id
_entity_poly.type
_entity_poly.pdbx_seq_one_letter_code
_entity_poly.pdbx_strand_id
1 'polypeptide(L)'
;MDSNAPDMTMVKDITRMGVRAAVLLRGVMLQKIDRPTLEWGLQELAVGDLMVRYFNLLIKDPDNVNLLNLLHLVYSLEGQLDFQIREYGLDSLKDDLQELNFSLQQIGEQYNLTELRETV
;
A
#
# COMPACT_ATOMS: atom_id res chain seq x y z
N MET A 1 4.84 -8.05 -31.40
CA MET A 1 4.68 -7.02 -30.36
C MET A 1 4.63 -7.78 -29.05
N ASP A 2 5.77 -7.89 -28.37
CA ASP A 2 5.86 -8.60 -27.09
C ASP A 2 5.10 -7.82 -26.02
N SER A 3 3.93 -8.33 -25.65
CA SER A 3 3.05 -7.74 -24.64
C SER A 3 3.28 -8.35 -23.25
N ASN A 4 4.54 -8.56 -22.87
CA ASN A 4 4.93 -9.16 -21.58
C ASN A 4 5.69 -8.20 -20.66
N ALA A 5 5.76 -6.90 -20.99
CA ALA A 5 6.27 -5.92 -20.05
C ALA A 5 5.19 -5.66 -18.97
N PRO A 6 5.52 -5.75 -17.67
CA PRO A 6 4.58 -5.39 -16.62
C PRO A 6 4.09 -3.97 -16.83
N ASP A 7 2.80 -3.71 -16.58
CA ASP A 7 2.25 -2.37 -16.66
C ASP A 7 2.92 -1.48 -15.60
N MET A 8 3.97 -0.79 -16.01
CA MET A 8 4.78 0.03 -15.12
C MET A 8 3.97 1.18 -14.51
N THR A 9 2.83 1.56 -15.10
CA THR A 9 1.91 2.52 -14.50
C THR A 9 1.26 1.91 -13.28
N MET A 10 0.71 0.70 -13.41
CA MET A 10 0.14 -0.06 -12.29
C MET A 10 1.16 -0.26 -11.17
N VAL A 11 2.38 -0.71 -11.51
CA VAL A 11 3.45 -0.92 -10.52
C VAL A 11 3.74 0.39 -9.75
N LYS A 12 3.91 1.51 -10.47
CA LYS A 12 4.20 2.82 -9.86
C LYS A 12 3.06 3.32 -8.98
N ASP A 13 1.81 3.24 -9.45
CA ASP A 13 0.64 3.70 -8.72
C ASP A 13 0.45 2.94 -7.40
N ILE A 14 0.49 1.59 -7.47
CA ILE A 14 0.32 0.73 -6.30
C ILE A 14 1.48 0.92 -5.32
N THR A 15 2.73 0.97 -5.83
CA THR A 15 3.89 1.16 -4.95
C THR A 15 3.85 2.52 -4.25
N ARG A 16 3.53 3.59 -4.98
CA ARG A 16 3.39 4.93 -4.40
C ARG A 16 2.32 4.96 -3.32
N MET A 17 1.18 4.31 -3.57
CA MET A 17 0.11 4.17 -2.58
C MET A 17 0.62 3.47 -1.31
N GLY A 18 1.30 2.32 -1.47
CA GLY A 18 1.86 1.59 -0.33
C GLY A 18 2.90 2.37 0.46
N VAL A 19 3.80 3.11 -0.21
CA VAL A 19 4.77 4.00 0.44
C VAL A 19 4.07 5.07 1.27
N ARG A 20 3.02 5.72 0.71
CA ARG A 20 2.26 6.72 1.45
C ARG A 20 1.54 6.13 2.66
N ALA A 21 0.94 4.94 2.53
CA ALA A 21 0.35 4.22 3.66
C ALA A 21 1.39 3.93 4.76
N ALA A 22 2.57 3.41 4.39
CA ALA A 22 3.65 3.14 5.34
C ALA A 22 4.13 4.41 6.05
N VAL A 23 4.21 5.55 5.35
CA VAL A 23 4.54 6.85 5.95
C VAL A 23 3.48 7.29 6.97
N LEU A 24 2.19 7.12 6.66
CA LEU A 24 1.09 7.45 7.58
C LEU A 24 1.17 6.60 8.86
N LEU A 25 1.28 5.27 8.72
CA LEU A 25 1.38 4.38 9.87
C LEU A 25 2.64 4.66 10.72
N ARG A 26 3.78 4.90 10.07
CA ARG A 26 5.01 5.31 10.78
C ARG A 26 4.82 6.63 11.52
N GLY A 27 4.10 7.59 10.94
CA GLY A 27 3.77 8.85 11.59
C GLY A 27 2.97 8.66 12.87
N VAL A 28 2.03 7.70 12.89
CA VAL A 28 1.28 7.32 14.10
C VAL A 28 2.21 6.71 15.15
N MET A 29 3.08 5.78 14.77
CA MET A 29 4.06 5.17 15.69
C MET A 29 5.00 6.20 16.32
N LEU A 30 5.32 7.27 15.58
CA LEU A 30 6.16 8.37 16.05
C LEU A 30 5.38 9.49 16.76
N GLN A 31 4.07 9.30 16.98
CA GLN A 31 3.16 10.29 17.57
C GLN A 31 3.16 11.64 16.84
N LYS A 32 3.37 11.60 15.51
CA LYS A 32 3.32 12.76 14.61
C LYS A 32 2.00 12.89 13.86
N ILE A 33 1.25 11.79 13.77
CA ILE A 33 -0.05 11.70 13.11
C ILE A 33 -1.03 11.17 14.15
N ASP A 34 -2.17 11.84 14.29
CA ASP A 34 -3.28 11.39 15.12
C ASP A 34 -4.25 10.52 14.30
N ARG A 35 -5.22 9.90 14.99
CA ARG A 35 -6.19 9.01 14.34
C ARG A 35 -6.98 9.72 13.22
N PRO A 36 -7.56 10.93 13.41
CA PRO A 36 -8.28 11.60 12.33
C PRO A 36 -7.41 11.87 11.09
N THR A 37 -6.15 12.25 11.30
CA THR A 37 -5.21 12.47 10.19
C THR A 37 -4.85 11.17 9.48
N LEU A 38 -4.71 10.06 10.22
CA LEU A 38 -4.50 8.74 9.62
C LEU A 38 -5.71 8.32 8.77
N GLU A 39 -6.92 8.43 9.31
CA GLU A 39 -8.17 8.05 8.63
C GLU A 39 -8.33 8.83 7.32
N TRP A 40 -8.22 10.15 7.39
CA TRP A 40 -8.26 11.00 6.19
C TRP A 40 -7.13 10.62 5.21
N GLY A 41 -5.91 10.42 5.72
CA GLY A 41 -4.76 10.06 4.90
C GLY A 41 -4.94 8.74 4.14
N LEU A 42 -5.58 7.74 4.75
CA LEU A 42 -5.89 6.45 4.11
C LEU A 42 -7.00 6.60 3.06
N GLN A 43 -8.04 7.39 3.32
CA GLN A 43 -9.10 7.67 2.33
C GLN A 43 -8.54 8.36 1.08
N GLU A 44 -7.62 9.31 1.24
CA GLU A 44 -6.95 10.02 0.14
C GLU A 44 -6.02 9.14 -0.71
N LEU A 45 -5.73 7.91 -0.26
CA LEU A 45 -5.01 6.94 -1.09
C LEU A 45 -5.90 6.37 -2.20
N ALA A 46 -7.23 6.49 -2.07
CA ALA A 46 -8.22 6.00 -3.02
C ALA A 46 -7.94 4.54 -3.46
N VAL A 47 -7.61 3.67 -2.49
CA VAL A 47 -7.18 2.29 -2.77
C VAL A 47 -8.30 1.48 -3.43
N GLY A 48 -9.57 1.79 -3.15
CA GLY A 48 -10.72 1.24 -3.88
C GLY A 48 -10.69 1.52 -5.39
N ASP A 49 -10.28 2.72 -5.81
CA ASP A 49 -10.17 3.07 -7.23
C ASP A 49 -9.03 2.30 -7.91
N LEU A 50 -7.89 2.13 -7.22
CA LEU A 50 -6.77 1.35 -7.70
C LEU A 50 -7.13 -0.14 -7.82
N MET A 51 -7.88 -0.68 -6.86
CA MET A 51 -8.43 -2.03 -6.91
C MET A 51 -9.30 -2.20 -8.15
N VAL A 52 -10.30 -1.35 -8.36
CA VAL A 52 -11.18 -1.45 -9.55
C VAL A 52 -10.39 -1.35 -10.86
N ARG A 53 -9.41 -0.45 -10.92
CA ARG A 53 -8.61 -0.20 -12.12
C ARG A 53 -7.69 -1.36 -12.47
N TYR A 54 -7.03 -1.96 -11.47
CA TYR A 54 -5.91 -2.87 -11.69
C TYR A 54 -6.19 -4.33 -11.35
N PHE A 55 -7.30 -4.67 -10.66
CA PHE A 55 -7.59 -6.04 -10.22
C PHE A 55 -7.47 -7.08 -11.34
N ASN A 56 -8.07 -6.81 -12.51
CA ASN A 56 -8.02 -7.72 -13.65
C ASN A 56 -6.61 -7.92 -14.24
N LEU A 57 -5.68 -6.99 -14.03
CA LEU A 57 -4.28 -7.14 -14.45
C LEU A 57 -3.50 -7.93 -13.41
N LEU A 58 -3.73 -7.64 -12.13
CA LEU A 58 -3.06 -8.28 -11.00
C LEU A 58 -3.34 -9.79 -10.96
N ILE A 59 -4.57 -10.23 -11.21
CA ILE A 59 -4.93 -11.66 -11.13
C ILE A 59 -4.47 -12.48 -12.33
N LYS A 60 -4.01 -11.85 -13.42
CA LYS A 60 -3.60 -12.54 -14.65
C LYS A 60 -2.18 -13.09 -14.59
N ASP A 61 -1.35 -12.52 -13.72
CA ASP A 61 0.06 -12.84 -13.65
C ASP A 61 0.46 -13.10 -12.18
N PRO A 62 0.96 -14.31 -11.84
CA PRO A 62 1.43 -14.61 -10.48
C PRO A 62 2.55 -13.68 -10.01
N ASP A 63 3.32 -13.07 -10.92
CA ASP A 63 4.37 -12.11 -10.57
C ASP A 63 3.79 -10.85 -9.92
N ASN A 64 2.50 -10.55 -10.10
CA ASN A 64 1.84 -9.41 -9.48
C ASN A 64 1.36 -9.67 -8.03
N VAL A 65 1.64 -10.83 -7.45
CA VAL A 65 1.14 -11.21 -6.11
C VAL A 65 1.53 -10.19 -5.04
N ASN A 66 2.75 -9.65 -5.09
CA ASN A 66 3.23 -8.69 -4.10
C ASN A 66 2.49 -7.34 -4.21
N LEU A 67 2.16 -6.92 -5.44
CA LEU A 67 1.37 -5.72 -5.70
C LEU A 67 -0.08 -5.91 -5.24
N LEU A 68 -0.66 -7.09 -5.47
CA LEU A 68 -1.99 -7.44 -5.01
C LEU A 68 -2.05 -7.49 -3.47
N ASN A 69 -1.04 -8.06 -2.83
CA ASN A 69 -0.94 -8.09 -1.36
C ASN A 69 -0.93 -6.68 -0.79
N LEU A 70 -0.08 -5.81 -1.34
CA LEU A 70 0.03 -4.42 -0.92
C LEU A 70 -1.31 -3.67 -1.05
N LEU A 71 -2.02 -3.86 -2.17
CA LEU A 71 -3.37 -3.30 -2.36
C LEU A 71 -4.37 -3.80 -1.32
N HIS A 72 -4.41 -5.11 -1.07
CA HIS A 72 -5.34 -5.69 -0.11
C HIS A 72 -5.07 -5.23 1.32
N LEU A 73 -3.80 -5.11 1.72
CA LEU A 73 -3.45 -4.60 3.05
C LEU A 73 -3.97 -3.18 3.26
N VAL A 74 -3.72 -2.28 2.31
CA VAL A 74 -4.18 -0.90 2.44
C VAL A 74 -5.70 -0.79 2.32
N TYR A 75 -6.34 -1.59 1.47
CA TYR A 75 -7.79 -1.66 1.38
C TYR A 75 -8.43 -2.16 2.70
N SER A 76 -7.82 -3.16 3.34
CA SER A 76 -8.27 -3.66 4.64
C SER A 76 -8.11 -2.59 5.72
N LEU A 77 -6.96 -1.91 5.76
CA LEU A 77 -6.71 -0.81 6.68
C LEU A 77 -7.75 0.31 6.52
N GLU A 78 -8.00 0.78 5.30
CA GLU A 78 -9.00 1.82 5.04
C GLU A 78 -10.39 1.41 5.55
N GLY A 79 -10.83 0.18 5.26
CA GLY A 79 -12.16 -0.30 5.61
C GLY A 79 -12.34 -0.73 7.07
N GLN A 80 -11.26 -1.05 7.77
CA GLN A 80 -11.32 -1.68 9.10
C GLN A 80 -10.58 -0.90 10.20
N LEU A 81 -9.97 0.24 9.88
CA LEU A 81 -9.20 1.04 10.82
C LEU A 81 -9.92 1.27 12.16
N ASP A 82 -11.19 1.68 12.06
CA ASP A 82 -12.03 2.01 13.20
C ASP A 82 -12.32 0.84 14.13
N PHE A 83 -12.47 -0.35 13.54
CA PHE A 83 -12.62 -1.58 14.29
C PHE A 83 -11.29 -1.99 14.92
N GLN A 84 -10.21 -1.99 14.13
CA GLN A 84 -8.88 -2.42 14.56
C GLN A 84 -8.35 -1.58 15.73
N ILE A 85 -8.45 -0.25 15.65
CA ILE A 85 -8.02 0.65 16.72
C ILE A 85 -8.88 0.46 17.98
N ARG A 86 -10.19 0.22 17.83
CA ARG A 86 -11.09 0.06 18.96
C ARG A 86 -10.83 -1.23 19.74
N GLU A 87 -10.63 -2.33 19.04
CA GLU A 87 -10.46 -3.64 19.65
C GLU A 87 -9.01 -3.88 20.13
N TYR A 88 -8.03 -3.35 19.41
CA TYR A 88 -6.61 -3.68 19.62
C TYR A 88 -5.71 -2.47 19.90
N GLY A 89 -6.24 -1.24 19.85
CA GLY A 89 -5.47 -0.01 20.06
C GLY A 89 -4.60 0.38 18.85
N LEU A 90 -3.96 1.54 18.92
CA LEU A 90 -3.09 2.05 17.84
C LEU A 90 -1.84 1.18 17.63
N ASP A 91 -1.38 0.46 18.65
CA ASP A 91 -0.20 -0.40 18.57
C ASP A 91 -0.40 -1.57 17.58
N SER A 92 -1.65 -1.95 17.30
CA SER A 92 -1.98 -2.97 16.30
C SER A 92 -1.49 -2.61 14.89
N LEU A 93 -1.38 -1.31 14.58
CA LEU A 93 -0.92 -0.80 13.28
C LEU A 93 0.57 -1.06 13.01
N LYS A 94 1.32 -1.49 14.04
CA LYS A 94 2.73 -1.85 13.90
C LYS A 94 2.91 -3.07 13.01
N ASP A 95 2.05 -4.06 13.16
CA ASP A 95 2.12 -5.30 12.39
C ASP A 95 1.76 -5.02 10.93
N ASP A 96 0.73 -4.20 10.68
CA ASP A 96 0.41 -3.73 9.32
C ASP A 96 1.56 -2.95 8.69
N LEU A 97 2.23 -2.06 9.44
CA LEU A 97 3.39 -1.34 8.94
C LEU A 97 4.55 -2.29 8.60
N GLN A 98 4.77 -3.34 9.38
CA GLN A 98 5.79 -4.34 9.07
C GLN A 98 5.46 -5.07 7.76
N GLU A 99 4.20 -5.47 7.58
CA GLU A 99 3.76 -6.20 6.40
C GLU A 99 3.78 -5.32 5.12
N LEU A 100 3.39 -4.04 5.24
CA LEU A 100 3.53 -3.07 4.16
C LEU A 100 4.99 -2.92 3.73
N ASN A 101 5.92 -2.75 4.69
CA ASN A 101 7.33 -2.60 4.39
C ASN A 101 7.93 -3.86 3.75
N PHE A 102 7.52 -5.04 4.22
CA PHE A 102 7.94 -6.30 3.62
C PHE A 102 7.46 -6.43 2.16
N SER A 103 6.19 -6.14 1.91
CA SER A 103 5.63 -6.16 0.54
C SER A 103 6.33 -5.15 -0.37
N LEU A 104 6.59 -3.93 0.13
CA LEU A 104 7.32 -2.89 -0.61
C LEU A 104 8.76 -3.31 -0.92
N GLN A 105 9.43 -4.01 0.00
CA GLN A 105 10.77 -4.54 -0.25
C GLN A 105 10.74 -5.57 -1.39
N GLN A 106 9.82 -6.53 -1.36
CA GLN A 106 9.69 -7.55 -2.40
C GLN A 106 9.39 -6.92 -3.77
N ILE A 107 8.51 -5.91 -3.81
CA ILE A 107 8.23 -5.14 -5.03
C ILE A 107 9.50 -4.42 -5.51
N GLY A 108 10.29 -3.81 -4.63
CA GLY A 108 11.54 -3.14 -5.01
C GLY A 108 12.65 -4.08 -5.48
N GLU A 109 12.66 -5.33 -5.00
CA GLU A 109 13.57 -6.38 -5.47
C GLU A 109 13.15 -6.90 -6.86
N GLN A 110 11.84 -7.01 -7.10
CA GLN A 110 11.27 -7.49 -8.34
C GLN A 110 11.28 -6.44 -9.46
N TYR A 111 10.98 -5.19 -9.12
CA TYR A 111 10.86 -4.08 -10.06
C TYR A 111 11.97 -3.06 -9.79
N ASN A 112 12.73 -2.69 -10.83
CA ASN A 112 13.71 -1.61 -10.71
C ASN A 112 13.00 -0.26 -10.62
N LEU A 113 12.73 0.19 -9.40
CA LEU A 113 11.96 1.39 -9.07
C LEU A 113 12.83 2.59 -8.71
N THR A 114 14.03 2.68 -9.28
CA THR A 114 14.99 3.76 -8.99
C THR A 114 14.37 5.17 -9.14
N GLU A 115 13.40 5.34 -10.05
CA GLU A 115 12.68 6.61 -10.27
C GLU A 115 11.72 7.02 -9.13
N LEU A 116 11.22 6.09 -8.31
CA LEU A 116 10.33 6.44 -7.18
C LEU A 116 11.07 7.12 -6.02
N ARG A 117 12.40 6.97 -5.95
CA ARG A 117 13.23 7.63 -4.94
C ARG A 117 13.32 9.14 -5.13
N GLU A 118 13.06 9.64 -6.33
CA GLU A 118 13.16 11.07 -6.66
C GLU A 118 11.86 11.84 -6.37
N THR A 119 10.78 11.15 -5.98
CA THR A 119 9.44 11.74 -5.82
C THR A 119 8.94 11.85 -4.38
N VAL A 120 9.78 11.53 -3.38
CA VAL A 120 9.46 11.64 -1.94
C VAL A 120 10.33 12.70 -1.28
#